data_AF-A0A349EH11-F1
#
_entry.id   AF-A0A349EH11-F1
#
_cell.length_a   1.000
_cell.length_b   1.000
_cell.length_c   1.000
_cell.angle_alpha   90.00
_cell.angle_beta   90.00
_cell.angle_gamma   90.00
#
_symmetry.space_group_name_H-M   'P 1'
#
loop_
_entity.id
_entity.type
_entity.pdbx_description
1 polymer ?
#
loop_
_entity_poly.entity_id
_entity_poly.type
_entity_poly.pdbx_seq_one_letter_code
_entity_poly.pdbx_strand_id
1 'polypeptide(L)'
;MIATPSLTPIYKASCRVKSSVASISKRCGGFKGEPQMTPCLHQFSCCKFWLCLLFISGLLGSLAFAGPSREPTEYELKAAILYHFARFAEWPTSPSDKFNLCLYGPDPFGAAIEALTRRTLLDRPIQIQRPRQPGEISTCHLLYISPQALPDLPQLLTIARDQPILTIADQPQTTDASGSVIHLGLDRQKIIFDIDLAAANRAGLRLSSKLLRLAHHVR
;
A
#
# COMPACT_ATOMS: atom_id res chain seq x y z
N MET A 1 -41.77 36.39 -20.07
CA MET A 1 -40.67 37.25 -20.54
C MET A 1 -39.38 36.47 -20.34
N ILE A 2 -38.76 36.09 -21.45
CA ILE A 2 -37.62 35.20 -21.55
C ILE A 2 -36.37 36.08 -21.63
N ALA A 3 -35.34 35.79 -20.84
CA ALA A 3 -33.99 36.29 -21.07
C ALA A 3 -32.96 35.36 -20.41
N THR A 4 -32.43 34.42 -21.19
CA THR A 4 -31.05 33.94 -21.09
C THR A 4 -30.12 34.99 -21.73
N PRO A 5 -28.86 35.13 -21.25
CA PRO A 5 -27.70 34.62 -22.01
C PRO A 5 -26.56 34.21 -21.04
N SER A 6 -25.40 33.63 -21.38
CA SER A 6 -24.69 33.26 -22.60
C SER A 6 -23.57 32.32 -22.17
N LEU A 7 -23.36 31.25 -22.92
CA LEU A 7 -22.19 30.38 -22.84
C LEU A 7 -20.94 31.08 -23.42
N THR A 8 -19.79 30.92 -22.75
CA THR A 8 -18.46 31.16 -23.33
C THR A 8 -17.59 29.92 -23.17
N PRO A 9 -17.02 29.35 -24.25
CA PRO A 9 -16.01 28.31 -24.19
C PRO A 9 -14.63 28.89 -24.56
N ILE A 10 -13.63 28.77 -23.68
CA ILE A 10 -12.27 29.24 -23.98
C ILE A 10 -11.22 28.20 -23.55
N TYR A 11 -10.49 27.73 -24.58
CA TYR A 11 -9.14 27.15 -24.61
C TYR A 11 -8.90 25.64 -24.32
N LYS A 12 -8.76 24.90 -25.43
CA LYS A 12 -7.88 23.72 -25.55
C LYS A 12 -6.43 24.19 -25.63
N ALA A 13 -5.56 23.69 -24.75
CA ALA A 13 -4.12 23.74 -24.92
C ALA A 13 -3.61 22.33 -25.26
N SER A 14 -3.09 22.17 -26.48
CA SER A 14 -2.46 20.95 -26.98
C SER A 14 -0.95 21.08 -26.78
N CYS A 15 -0.39 20.31 -25.85
CA CYS A 15 1.07 20.20 -25.70
C CYS A 15 1.59 19.11 -26.64
N ARG A 16 2.21 19.53 -27.74
CA ARG A 16 2.95 18.70 -28.69
C ARG A 16 4.39 18.53 -28.18
N VAL A 17 4.73 17.34 -27.69
CA VAL A 17 6.12 16.96 -27.39
C VAL A 17 6.81 16.59 -28.71
N LYS A 18 7.74 17.44 -29.18
CA LYS A 18 8.66 17.12 -30.27
C LYS A 18 9.84 16.34 -29.69
N SER A 19 9.99 15.10 -30.14
CA SER A 19 11.24 14.34 -30.07
C SER A 19 12.29 14.99 -30.98
N SER A 20 13.50 15.18 -30.47
CA SER A 20 14.66 15.53 -31.28
C SER A 20 15.82 14.63 -30.87
N VAL A 21 16.07 13.64 -31.74
CA VAL A 21 17.29 12.84 -31.79
C VAL A 21 18.24 13.57 -32.74
N ALA A 22 19.45 13.90 -32.27
CA ALA A 22 20.57 14.36 -33.09
C ALA A 22 21.83 13.68 -32.55
N SER A 23 22.30 12.56 -33.11
CA SER A 23 23.18 12.43 -34.28
C SER A 23 24.53 13.16 -34.14
N ILE A 24 25.53 12.39 -33.69
CA ILE A 24 26.83 12.13 -34.33
C ILE A 24 27.46 13.32 -35.07
N SER A 25 28.59 13.80 -34.56
CA SER A 25 29.57 14.54 -35.36
C SER A 25 30.97 14.02 -35.08
N LYS A 26 31.54 13.40 -36.11
CA LYS A 26 32.93 12.96 -36.23
C LYS A 26 33.82 14.18 -36.40
N ARG A 27 35.00 14.18 -35.79
CA ARG A 27 36.12 15.03 -36.23
C ARG A 27 37.36 14.17 -36.41
N CYS A 28 37.67 13.90 -37.67
CA CYS A 28 38.97 13.40 -38.13
C CYS A 28 39.82 14.57 -38.63
N GLY A 29 41.11 14.48 -38.36
CA GLY A 29 42.21 15.28 -38.90
C GLY A 29 43.42 15.07 -37.99
N GLY A 30 44.57 14.50 -38.36
CA GLY A 30 45.12 14.15 -39.67
C GLY A 30 46.41 14.94 -39.90
N PHE A 31 47.56 14.48 -39.40
CA PHE A 31 48.92 14.91 -39.79
C PHE A 31 49.90 13.80 -39.34
N LYS A 32 50.32 12.91 -40.26
CA LYS A 32 51.57 12.93 -41.06
C LYS A 32 52.86 12.83 -40.23
N GLY A 33 53.53 11.67 -40.30
CA GLY A 33 54.92 11.51 -39.92
C GLY A 33 55.31 10.06 -39.63
N GLU A 34 55.63 9.29 -40.67
CA GLU A 34 56.48 8.09 -40.62
C GLU A 34 57.50 8.30 -41.78
N PRO A 35 58.77 7.80 -41.75
CA PRO A 35 59.07 6.45 -41.26
C PRO A 35 60.49 6.12 -40.73
N GLN A 36 60.56 4.88 -40.21
CA GLN A 36 61.68 3.90 -40.27
C GLN A 36 62.64 3.66 -39.10
N MET A 37 62.64 2.36 -38.70
CA MET A 37 63.77 1.45 -38.36
C MET A 37 64.52 1.75 -37.05
N THR A 38 64.82 0.82 -36.12
CA THR A 38 64.77 -0.66 -36.02
C THR A 38 64.96 -1.02 -34.52
N PRO A 39 64.94 -2.30 -34.10
CA PRO A 39 64.49 -2.73 -32.79
C PRO A 39 65.60 -2.73 -31.73
N CYS A 40 65.22 -2.82 -30.46
CA CYS A 40 65.89 -3.68 -29.49
C CYS A 40 65.13 -3.72 -28.16
N LEU A 41 64.80 -4.95 -27.76
CA LEU A 41 64.92 -5.47 -26.40
C LEU A 41 64.04 -4.78 -25.34
N HIS A 42 62.86 -5.30 -25.08
CA HIS A 42 62.68 -6.43 -24.15
C HIS A 42 63.19 -6.10 -22.75
N GLN A 43 62.43 -5.28 -22.00
CA GLN A 43 62.41 -5.31 -20.54
C GLN A 43 61.22 -4.45 -20.07
N PHE A 44 60.50 -4.90 -19.03
CA PHE A 44 59.49 -4.13 -18.27
C PHE A 44 58.03 -4.12 -18.77
N SER A 45 57.37 -5.27 -18.96
CA SER A 45 55.90 -5.28 -19.08
C SER A 45 55.19 -6.54 -18.54
N CYS A 46 55.60 -7.06 -17.37
CA CYS A 46 54.82 -8.09 -16.66
C CYS A 46 54.22 -7.62 -15.32
N CYS A 47 54.84 -6.65 -14.62
CA CYS A 47 54.44 -6.32 -13.26
C CYS A 47 53.19 -5.41 -13.16
N LYS A 48 52.87 -4.63 -14.19
CA LYS A 48 51.72 -3.69 -14.15
C LYS A 48 50.40 -4.27 -14.65
N PHE A 49 50.42 -5.41 -15.35
CA PHE A 49 49.20 -6.05 -15.85
C PHE A 49 48.51 -6.91 -14.77
N TRP A 50 49.29 -7.46 -13.84
CA TRP A 50 48.78 -8.29 -12.73
C TRP A 50 48.06 -7.47 -11.63
N LEU A 51 48.41 -6.20 -11.45
CA LEU A 51 47.80 -5.33 -10.42
C LEU A 51 46.39 -4.82 -10.82
N CYS A 52 46.12 -4.58 -12.11
CA CYS A 52 44.78 -4.19 -12.58
C CYS A 52 43.76 -5.34 -12.49
N LEU A 53 44.18 -6.60 -12.69
CA LEU A 53 43.30 -7.77 -12.58
C LEU A 53 42.86 -8.04 -11.13
N LEU A 54 43.73 -7.80 -10.15
CA LEU A 54 43.38 -7.93 -8.72
C LEU A 54 42.43 -6.81 -8.25
N PHE A 55 42.56 -5.59 -8.78
CA PHE A 55 41.68 -4.48 -8.42
C PHE A 55 40.26 -4.61 -9.01
N ILE A 56 40.11 -5.22 -10.19
CA ILE A 56 38.80 -5.50 -10.80
C ILE A 56 38.13 -6.73 -10.15
N SER A 57 38.92 -7.71 -9.70
CA SER A 57 38.42 -8.87 -8.94
C SER A 57 37.87 -8.49 -7.54
N GLY A 58 38.45 -7.49 -6.88
CA GLY A 58 37.97 -7.02 -5.56
C GLY A 58 36.65 -6.26 -5.61
N LEU A 59 36.34 -5.57 -6.72
CA LEU A 59 35.11 -4.79 -6.85
C LEU A 59 33.87 -5.63 -7.22
N LEU A 60 34.05 -6.84 -7.76
CA LEU A 60 32.94 -7.74 -8.13
C LEU A 60 32.40 -8.60 -6.95
N GLY A 61 33.12 -8.66 -5.84
CA GLY A 61 32.77 -9.52 -4.69
C GLY A 61 31.73 -8.97 -3.72
N SER A 62 31.31 -7.70 -3.85
CA SER A 62 30.46 -7.01 -2.84
C SER A 62 28.97 -6.92 -3.20
N LEU A 63 28.48 -7.57 -4.28
CA LEU A 63 27.11 -7.38 -4.78
C LEU A 63 26.12 -8.51 -4.45
N ALA A 64 26.49 -9.53 -3.67
CA ALA A 64 25.63 -10.70 -3.47
C ALA A 64 25.33 -11.01 -1.99
N PHE A 65 24.66 -10.09 -1.31
CA PHE A 65 23.89 -10.44 -0.10
C PHE A 65 22.48 -9.82 -0.19
N ALA A 66 21.74 -10.20 -1.23
CA ALA A 66 20.29 -10.11 -1.19
C ALA A 66 19.81 -11.22 -0.25
N GLY A 67 19.49 -10.87 1.00
CA GLY A 67 18.87 -11.79 1.94
C GLY A 67 17.56 -12.34 1.36
N PRO A 68 17.10 -13.54 1.79
CA PRO A 68 15.87 -14.11 1.28
C PRO A 68 14.71 -13.14 1.53
N SER A 69 14.05 -12.72 0.45
CA SER A 69 12.80 -11.97 0.53
C SER A 69 11.74 -12.91 1.10
N ARG A 70 11.36 -12.69 2.36
CA ARG A 70 10.26 -13.41 2.99
C ARG A 70 8.95 -12.91 2.40
N GLU A 71 8.18 -13.82 1.82
CA GLU A 71 6.80 -13.55 1.43
C GLU A 71 5.98 -13.16 2.68
N PRO A 72 5.19 -12.08 2.60
CA PRO A 72 4.38 -11.65 3.73
C PRO A 72 3.32 -12.71 4.06
N THR A 73 3.09 -12.93 5.35
CA THR A 73 2.04 -13.86 5.79
C THR A 73 0.64 -13.29 5.48
N GLU A 74 -0.38 -14.15 5.46
CA GLU A 74 -1.77 -13.73 5.25
C GLU A 74 -2.19 -12.60 6.21
N TYR A 75 -1.83 -12.71 7.49
CA TYR A 75 -2.18 -11.71 8.50
C TYR A 75 -1.34 -10.43 8.37
N GLU A 76 -0.08 -10.50 7.94
CA GLU A 76 0.70 -9.30 7.59
C GLU A 76 0.04 -8.50 6.46
N LEU A 77 -0.50 -9.21 5.44
CA LEU A 77 -1.27 -8.58 4.36
C LEU A 77 -2.60 -8.00 4.87
N LYS A 78 -3.35 -8.75 5.69
CA LYS A 78 -4.60 -8.27 6.29
C LYS A 78 -4.39 -7.00 7.12
N ALA A 79 -3.31 -6.91 7.92
CA ALA A 79 -3.00 -5.69 8.69
C ALA A 79 -2.83 -4.46 7.79
N ALA A 80 -2.14 -4.60 6.66
CA ALA A 80 -1.99 -3.52 5.68
C ALA A 80 -3.33 -3.13 5.03
N ILE A 81 -4.20 -4.11 4.79
CA ILE A 81 -5.55 -3.91 4.24
C ILE A 81 -6.45 -3.16 5.24
N LEU A 82 -6.36 -3.43 6.55
CA LEU A 82 -7.13 -2.68 7.56
C LEU A 82 -6.82 -1.18 7.52
N TYR A 83 -5.53 -0.83 7.41
CA TYR A 83 -5.11 0.57 7.24
C TYR A 83 -5.68 1.16 5.93
N HIS A 84 -5.68 0.38 4.85
CA HIS A 84 -6.24 0.81 3.57
C HIS A 84 -7.73 1.12 3.70
N PHE A 85 -8.52 0.23 4.30
CA PHE A 85 -9.96 0.45 4.50
C PHE A 85 -10.25 1.73 5.28
N ALA A 86 -9.59 1.92 6.41
CA ALA A 86 -9.76 3.13 7.21
C ALA A 86 -9.35 4.40 6.46
N ARG A 87 -8.31 4.35 5.62
CA ARG A 87 -7.88 5.51 4.82
C ARG A 87 -8.89 5.91 3.75
N PHE A 88 -9.76 4.99 3.32
CA PHE A 88 -10.76 5.21 2.28
C PHE A 88 -12.20 5.28 2.82
N ALA A 89 -12.35 5.36 4.14
CA ALA A 89 -13.59 5.61 4.83
C ALA A 89 -13.58 7.03 5.41
N GLU A 90 -14.74 7.66 5.42
CA GLU A 90 -14.97 8.98 6.01
C GLU A 90 -15.96 8.83 7.17
N TRP A 91 -15.56 9.33 8.35
CA TRP A 91 -16.39 9.38 9.54
C TRP A 91 -17.20 10.68 9.57
N PRO A 92 -18.41 10.69 10.13
CA PRO A 92 -19.25 11.89 10.21
C PRO A 92 -18.61 12.99 11.07
N THR A 93 -17.86 12.57 12.10
CA THR A 93 -17.00 13.43 12.91
C THR A 93 -15.59 12.89 12.87
N SER A 94 -14.61 13.77 12.68
CA SER A 94 -13.20 13.36 12.71
C SER A 94 -12.82 12.91 14.13
N PRO A 95 -12.00 11.85 14.28
CA PRO A 95 -11.44 11.46 15.57
C PRO A 95 -10.75 12.66 16.25
N SER A 96 -11.02 12.87 17.54
CA SER A 96 -10.50 14.05 18.25
C SER A 96 -8.97 14.02 18.34
N ASP A 97 -8.42 12.99 18.99
CA ASP A 97 -7.01 12.93 19.38
C ASP A 97 -6.26 11.75 18.77
N LYS A 98 -6.92 10.59 18.71
CA LYS A 98 -6.33 9.33 18.27
C LYS A 98 -7.30 8.53 17.43
N PHE A 99 -6.79 7.78 16.47
CA PHE A 99 -7.57 6.80 15.73
C PHE A 99 -7.49 5.45 16.43
N ASN A 100 -8.54 5.07 17.15
CA ASN A 100 -8.63 3.79 17.86
C ASN A 100 -8.96 2.65 16.88
N LEU A 101 -7.99 1.78 16.63
CA LEU A 101 -8.13 0.54 15.89
C LEU A 101 -8.26 -0.60 16.90
N CYS A 102 -9.43 -1.20 16.98
CA CYS A 102 -9.75 -2.24 17.93
C CYS A 102 -9.67 -3.62 17.30
N LEU A 103 -9.04 -4.56 18.00
CA LEU A 103 -9.02 -5.97 17.67
C LEU A 103 -9.85 -6.72 18.71
N TYR A 104 -10.96 -7.33 18.29
CA TYR A 104 -11.83 -8.11 19.15
C TYR A 104 -11.63 -9.62 18.91
N GLY A 105 -11.28 -10.32 19.99
CA GLY A 105 -10.83 -11.70 19.96
C GLY A 105 -9.30 -11.84 19.79
N PRO A 106 -8.80 -13.06 19.55
CA PRO A 106 -7.37 -13.33 19.43
C PRO A 106 -6.73 -12.52 18.31
N ASP A 107 -5.54 -11.98 18.58
CA ASP A 107 -4.78 -11.13 17.67
C ASP A 107 -3.79 -11.97 16.85
N PRO A 108 -4.08 -12.23 15.55
CA PRO A 108 -3.19 -13.02 14.70
C PRO A 108 -2.11 -12.17 14.01
N PHE A 109 -2.12 -10.84 14.17
CA PHE A 109 -1.29 -9.92 13.39
C PHE A 109 0.12 -9.74 13.96
N GLY A 110 0.30 -9.92 15.26
CA GLY A 110 1.58 -9.76 15.94
C GLY A 110 2.23 -8.40 15.64
N ALA A 111 3.51 -8.41 15.22
CA ALA A 111 4.25 -7.19 14.95
C ALA A 111 3.69 -6.34 13.79
N ALA A 112 2.89 -6.93 12.89
CA ALA A 112 2.36 -6.24 11.72
C ALA A 112 1.35 -5.15 12.10
N ILE A 113 0.47 -5.43 13.07
CA ILE A 113 -0.49 -4.42 13.55
C ILE A 113 0.22 -3.35 14.38
N GLU A 114 1.21 -3.73 15.18
CA GLU A 114 1.98 -2.79 15.99
C GLU A 114 2.77 -1.80 15.13
N ALA A 115 3.21 -2.22 13.94
CA ALA A 115 3.86 -1.32 12.99
C ALA A 115 2.96 -0.17 12.52
N LEU A 116 1.63 -0.31 12.60
CA LEU A 116 0.68 0.76 12.26
C LEU A 116 0.69 1.91 13.29
N THR A 117 1.07 1.67 14.54
CA THR A 117 1.14 2.71 15.59
C THR A 117 2.14 3.83 15.25
N ARG A 118 3.13 3.54 14.40
CA ARG A 118 4.11 4.52 13.89
C ARG A 118 3.57 5.39 12.76
N ARG A 119 2.35 5.13 12.30
CA ARG A 119 1.69 5.87 11.22
C ARG A 119 0.55 6.71 11.78
N THR A 120 0.07 7.61 10.94
CA THR A 120 -1.15 8.38 11.19
C THR A 120 -2.25 7.96 10.23
N LEU A 121 -3.48 8.15 10.68
CA LEU A 121 -4.70 8.00 9.88
C LEU A 121 -5.61 9.20 10.18
N LEU A 122 -6.12 9.85 9.13
CA LEU A 122 -6.89 11.10 9.25
C LEU A 122 -6.16 12.16 10.10
N ASP A 123 -4.84 12.29 9.92
CA ASP A 123 -3.97 13.19 10.70
C ASP A 123 -4.00 12.96 12.22
N ARG A 124 -4.30 11.73 12.65
CA ARG A 124 -4.26 11.30 14.05
C ARG A 124 -3.34 10.09 14.23
N PRO A 125 -2.61 9.99 15.36
CA PRO A 125 -1.85 8.79 15.69
C PRO A 125 -2.79 7.59 15.86
N ILE A 126 -2.37 6.43 15.38
CA ILE A 126 -3.13 5.18 15.51
C ILE A 126 -2.86 4.57 16.88
N GLN A 127 -3.92 4.24 17.62
CA GLN A 127 -3.84 3.48 18.87
C GLN A 127 -4.51 2.12 18.69
N ILE A 128 -3.78 1.05 18.99
CA ILE A 128 -4.34 -0.31 18.99
C ILE A 128 -5.00 -0.58 20.34
N GLN A 129 -6.26 -1.01 20.31
CA GLN A 129 -7.01 -1.44 21.49
C GLN A 129 -7.43 -2.90 21.33
N ARG A 130 -7.51 -3.64 22.44
CA ARG A 130 -7.88 -5.06 22.45
C ARG A 130 -9.02 -5.28 23.45
N PRO A 131 -10.22 -4.76 23.14
CA PRO A 131 -11.38 -4.89 24.02
C PRO A 131 -11.66 -6.37 24.30
N ARG A 132 -11.95 -6.69 25.56
CA ARG A 132 -12.27 -8.05 26.01
C ARG A 132 -13.77 -8.28 26.17
N GLN A 133 -14.53 -7.20 26.26
CA GLN A 133 -15.97 -7.22 26.43
C GLN A 133 -16.65 -6.41 25.33
N PRO A 134 -17.83 -6.82 24.84
CA PRO A 134 -18.55 -6.08 23.81
C PRO A 134 -18.83 -4.61 24.19
N GLY A 135 -19.01 -4.30 25.47
CA GLY A 135 -19.26 -2.93 25.95
C GLY A 135 -18.07 -1.97 25.80
N GLU A 136 -16.86 -2.48 25.60
CA GLU A 136 -15.63 -1.68 25.49
C GLU A 136 -15.40 -1.15 24.06
N ILE A 137 -16.22 -1.55 23.08
CA ILE A 137 -15.99 -1.20 21.66
C ILE A 137 -16.44 0.21 21.28
N SER A 138 -17.13 0.93 22.17
CA SER A 138 -17.72 2.25 21.86
C SER A 138 -16.69 3.33 21.55
N THR A 139 -15.44 3.16 21.99
CA THR A 139 -14.34 4.07 21.69
C THR A 139 -13.63 3.76 20.37
N CYS A 140 -13.99 2.67 19.70
CA CYS A 140 -13.35 2.22 18.46
C CYS A 140 -13.79 3.06 17.27
N HIS A 141 -12.86 3.38 16.37
CA HIS A 141 -13.20 3.95 15.07
C HIS A 141 -13.25 2.84 14.01
N LEU A 142 -12.32 1.89 14.10
CA LEU A 142 -12.33 0.66 13.32
C LEU A 142 -12.33 -0.52 14.29
N LEU A 143 -13.23 -1.48 14.06
CA LEU A 143 -13.34 -2.71 14.82
C LEU A 143 -13.10 -3.91 13.91
N TYR A 144 -11.99 -4.60 14.11
CA TYR A 144 -11.72 -5.90 13.50
C TYR A 144 -12.21 -7.01 14.43
N ILE A 145 -13.04 -7.90 13.90
CA ILE A 145 -13.54 -9.09 14.61
C ILE A 145 -12.83 -10.31 14.03
N SER A 146 -12.05 -10.99 14.88
CA SER A 146 -11.34 -12.22 14.50
C SER A 146 -12.30 -13.37 14.20
N PRO A 147 -11.89 -14.40 13.41
CA PRO A 147 -12.75 -15.54 13.11
C PRO A 147 -13.28 -16.27 14.35
N GLN A 148 -12.48 -16.27 15.43
CA GLN A 148 -12.82 -16.96 16.68
C GLN A 148 -13.82 -16.18 17.54
N ALA A 149 -14.01 -14.87 17.26
CA ALA A 149 -14.93 -14.01 17.97
C ALA A 149 -16.22 -13.70 17.18
N LEU A 150 -16.40 -14.32 16.00
CA LEU A 150 -17.65 -14.24 15.23
C LEU A 150 -18.91 -14.65 16.00
N PRO A 151 -18.89 -15.57 16.99
CA PRO A 151 -20.07 -15.84 17.82
C PRO A 151 -20.61 -14.61 18.57
N ASP A 152 -19.75 -13.63 18.90
CA ASP A 152 -20.14 -12.39 19.58
C ASP A 152 -20.63 -11.31 18.59
N LEU A 153 -20.52 -11.54 17.28
CA LEU A 153 -20.81 -10.56 16.24
C LEU A 153 -22.20 -9.93 16.37
N PRO A 154 -23.32 -10.66 16.62
CA PRO A 154 -24.63 -10.04 16.78
C PRO A 154 -24.69 -9.02 17.93
N GLN A 155 -23.98 -9.30 19.03
CA GLN A 155 -23.91 -8.41 20.19
C GLN A 155 -23.04 -7.18 19.87
N LEU A 156 -21.88 -7.39 19.25
CA LEU A 156 -20.99 -6.31 18.81
C LEU A 156 -21.68 -5.37 17.83
N LEU A 157 -22.41 -5.91 16.85
CA LEU A 157 -23.17 -5.12 15.87
C LEU A 157 -24.36 -4.40 16.49
N THR A 158 -24.91 -4.91 17.59
CA THR A 158 -25.96 -4.19 18.34
C THR A 158 -25.38 -2.98 19.07
N ILE A 159 -24.19 -3.11 19.64
CA ILE A 159 -23.51 -2.00 20.32
C ILE A 159 -22.98 -0.99 19.31
N ALA A 160 -22.35 -1.45 18.23
CA ALA A 160 -21.85 -0.60 17.15
C ALA A 160 -22.97 0.02 16.29
N ARG A 161 -24.23 -0.39 16.50
CA ARG A 161 -25.39 0.19 15.81
C ARG A 161 -25.45 1.69 16.10
N ASP A 162 -25.59 2.46 15.03
CA ASP A 162 -25.67 3.94 15.06
C ASP A 162 -24.43 4.66 15.62
N GLN A 163 -23.33 3.93 15.86
CA GLN A 163 -22.03 4.51 16.16
C GLN A 163 -21.17 4.54 14.90
N PRO A 164 -20.31 5.56 14.73
CA PRO A 164 -19.45 5.67 13.56
C PRO A 164 -18.25 4.72 13.69
N ILE A 165 -18.51 3.42 13.65
CA ILE A 165 -17.53 2.34 13.79
C ILE A 165 -17.47 1.54 12.50
N LEU A 166 -16.31 1.52 11.85
CA LEU A 166 -16.07 0.67 10.69
C LEU A 166 -15.85 -0.77 11.16
N THR A 167 -16.88 -1.61 11.05
CA THR A 167 -16.84 -3.01 11.47
C THR A 167 -16.32 -3.91 10.35
N ILE A 168 -15.34 -4.74 10.67
CA ILE A 168 -14.67 -5.64 9.73
C ILE A 168 -14.68 -7.04 10.35
N ALA A 169 -15.46 -7.96 9.78
CA ALA A 169 -15.51 -9.35 10.21
C ALA A 169 -14.58 -10.20 9.35
N ASP A 170 -13.68 -10.97 9.96
CA ASP A 170 -12.82 -11.94 9.27
C ASP A 170 -13.46 -13.32 9.29
N GLN A 171 -13.87 -13.80 8.13
CA GLN A 171 -14.55 -15.07 7.96
C GLN A 171 -13.72 -15.98 7.02
N PRO A 172 -13.46 -17.24 7.40
CA PRO A 172 -12.70 -18.16 6.55
C PRO A 172 -13.32 -18.39 5.16
N GLN A 173 -14.65 -18.28 5.08
CA GLN A 173 -15.42 -18.27 3.84
C GLN A 173 -16.33 -17.06 3.87
N THR A 174 -16.43 -16.33 2.77
CA THR A 174 -17.37 -15.21 2.60
C THR A 174 -18.79 -15.75 2.46
N THR A 175 -19.30 -16.36 3.53
CA THR A 175 -20.72 -16.64 3.72
C THR A 175 -21.32 -15.44 4.45
N ASP A 176 -22.50 -15.01 4.00
CA ASP A 176 -23.24 -13.85 4.48
C ASP A 176 -23.25 -13.74 6.02
N ALA A 177 -22.26 -13.05 6.61
CA ALA A 177 -22.43 -12.55 7.96
C ALA A 177 -23.27 -11.29 7.84
N SER A 178 -24.50 -11.37 8.29
CA SER A 178 -25.41 -10.24 8.18
C SER A 178 -24.96 -9.14 9.14
N GLY A 179 -24.47 -8.01 8.61
CA GLY A 179 -24.54 -6.71 9.29
C GLY A 179 -23.24 -6.01 9.66
N SER A 180 -22.05 -6.57 9.43
CA SER A 180 -20.80 -5.79 9.46
C SER A 180 -20.62 -4.99 8.17
N VAL A 181 -19.80 -3.94 8.20
CA VAL A 181 -19.58 -3.09 7.02
C VAL A 181 -18.70 -3.80 5.98
N ILE A 182 -17.65 -4.48 6.42
CA ILE A 182 -16.72 -5.20 5.55
C ILE A 182 -16.57 -6.65 6.02
N HIS A 183 -16.57 -7.56 5.05
CA HIS A 183 -16.32 -8.98 5.25
C HIS A 183 -14.99 -9.33 4.62
N LEU A 184 -14.03 -9.80 5.40
CA LEU A 184 -12.77 -10.34 4.90
C LEU A 184 -12.89 -11.85 4.73
N GLY A 185 -12.32 -12.38 3.66
CA GLY A 185 -12.21 -13.82 3.46
C GLY A 185 -11.13 -14.19 2.45
N LEU A 186 -11.13 -15.45 2.05
CA LEU A 186 -10.16 -16.00 1.11
C LEU A 186 -10.87 -16.66 -0.08
N ASP A 187 -10.50 -16.28 -1.31
CA ASP A 187 -10.80 -17.04 -2.54
C ASP A 187 -9.48 -17.50 -3.15
N ARG A 188 -9.32 -18.82 -3.32
CA ARG A 188 -8.12 -19.43 -3.94
C ARG A 188 -6.80 -18.84 -3.40
N GLN A 189 -6.69 -18.75 -2.06
CA GLN A 189 -5.55 -18.19 -1.32
C GLN A 189 -5.29 -16.68 -1.51
N LYS A 190 -6.23 -15.95 -2.12
CA LYS A 190 -6.19 -14.49 -2.20
C LYS A 190 -7.18 -13.89 -1.22
N ILE A 191 -6.74 -12.84 -0.53
CA ILE A 191 -7.62 -12.06 0.34
C ILE A 191 -8.64 -11.33 -0.55
N ILE A 192 -9.91 -11.61 -0.30
CA ILE A 192 -11.04 -10.91 -0.90
C ILE A 192 -11.83 -10.20 0.19
N PHE A 193 -12.64 -9.24 -0.21
CA PHE A 193 -13.56 -8.59 0.71
C PHE A 193 -14.85 -8.17 0.04
N ASP A 194 -15.94 -8.29 0.79
CA ASP A 194 -17.26 -7.80 0.40
C ASP A 194 -17.66 -6.62 1.29
N ILE A 195 -18.48 -5.72 0.75
CA ILE A 195 -18.91 -4.50 1.45
C ILE A 195 -20.43 -4.46 1.50
N ASP A 196 -20.98 -4.19 2.69
CA ASP A 196 -22.39 -3.82 2.90
C ASP A 196 -22.49 -2.28 3.04
N LEU A 197 -22.93 -1.62 1.96
CA LEU A 197 -23.12 -0.17 1.95
C LEU A 197 -24.27 0.27 2.85
N ALA A 198 -25.30 -0.57 3.02
CA ALA A 198 -26.39 -0.26 3.93
C ALA A 198 -25.91 -0.28 5.39
N ALA A 199 -25.01 -1.18 5.76
CA ALA A 199 -24.33 -1.16 7.06
C ALA A 199 -23.42 0.07 7.22
N ALA A 200 -22.62 0.43 6.19
CA ALA A 200 -21.79 1.64 6.22
C ALA A 200 -22.63 2.90 6.45
N ASN A 201 -23.71 3.05 5.68
CA ASN A 201 -24.60 4.21 5.77
C ASN A 201 -25.32 4.29 7.12
N ARG A 202 -25.74 3.16 7.70
CA ARG A 202 -26.32 3.12 9.06
C ARG A 202 -25.33 3.57 10.14
N ALA A 203 -24.05 3.25 9.98
CA ALA A 203 -22.98 3.75 10.85
C ALA A 203 -22.59 5.22 10.53
N GLY A 204 -23.25 5.88 9.56
CA GLY A 204 -22.89 7.23 9.13
C GLY A 204 -21.55 7.32 8.40
N LEU A 205 -20.99 6.19 7.96
CA LEU A 205 -19.71 6.12 7.27
C LEU A 205 -19.90 6.26 5.76
N ARG A 206 -19.02 7.03 5.13
CA ARG A 206 -18.96 7.12 3.67
C ARG A 206 -17.71 6.41 3.16
N LEU A 207 -17.91 5.41 2.30
CA LEU A 207 -16.81 4.67 1.69
C LEU A 207 -16.50 5.25 0.31
N SER A 208 -15.21 5.48 0.03
CA SER A 208 -14.80 6.03 -1.25
C SER A 208 -15.06 5.04 -2.39
N SER A 209 -15.41 5.55 -3.57
CA SER A 209 -15.59 4.74 -4.78
C SER A 209 -14.34 3.95 -5.18
N LYS A 210 -13.14 4.42 -4.79
CA LYS A 210 -11.88 3.71 -5.02
C LYS A 210 -11.85 2.38 -4.26
N LEU A 211 -12.31 2.36 -3.01
CA LEU A 211 -12.39 1.15 -2.20
C LEU A 211 -13.46 0.19 -2.75
N LEU A 212 -14.64 0.71 -3.08
CA LEU A 212 -15.75 -0.09 -3.59
C LEU A 212 -15.40 -0.84 -4.88
N ARG A 213 -14.56 -0.25 -5.75
CA ARG A 213 -14.09 -0.89 -7.00
C ARG A 213 -13.16 -2.08 -6.79
N LEU A 214 -12.58 -2.22 -5.61
CA LEU A 214 -11.68 -3.32 -5.25
C LEU A 214 -12.42 -4.46 -4.54
N ALA A 215 -13.65 -4.22 -4.08
CA ALA A 215 -14.46 -5.21 -3.42
C ALA A 215 -14.85 -6.32 -4.41
N HIS A 216 -14.90 -7.55 -3.90
CA HIS A 216 -15.39 -8.70 -4.64
C HIS A 216 -16.91 -8.60 -4.86
N HIS A 217 -17.66 -8.20 -3.83
CA HIS A 217 -19.09 -7.92 -3.92
C HIS A 217 -19.48 -6.68 -3.10
N VAL A 218 -20.51 -5.96 -3.55
CA VAL A 218 -21.08 -4.79 -2.85
C VAL A 218 -22.59 -4.97 -2.73
N ARG A 219 -23.14 -4.81 -1.52
CA ARG A 219 -24.57 -4.86 -1.20
C ARG A 219 -25.12 -3.51 -0.77
#